data_AF-A0A8T1XFF2-F1
#
_entry.id   AF-A0A8T1XFF2-F1
#
_cell.length_a   1.000
_cell.length_b   1.000
_cell.length_c   1.000
_cell.angle_alpha   90.00
_cell.angle_beta   90.00
_cell.angle_gamma   90.00
#
_symmetry.space_group_name_H-M   'P 1'
#
loop_
_entity.id
_entity.type
_entity.pdbx_description
1 polymer ?
#
loop_
_entity_poly.entity_id
_entity_poly.type
_entity_poly.pdbx_seq_one_letter_code
_entity_poly.pdbx_strand_id
1 'polypeptide(L)'
;MSAPLQRRGGRVPGAEGYHKEDTRALLAAVKDVIPTTLEEWDQVLAVYRESHAVPNDRAKRDSNSLKCKFKQLSKVNEAKPEGREARDIMALIDAKAKTVDGKWQQRRGGRARGAEGFSPQDSQAILDCVRRILPVDREEWEHTAEEYYNTYAALNDRIRRDGVSLKNKFRQWLKFEDYEVDGGLRPEPRPEVTQAREIQLEITAKVDQNRLKIVGSAVEDGREGVKSEKSVDEDEDGSAGTEDMKQLFVGHRRGGRPPGSEGYTQSDTAALLSCIRQILPAGPSSWDQVLHLYRETHTTPNSRSGRSVTGIKSKFRQLVNFKEGTDKAVPSDVREARAIQMDIELSMKHGKSAESDANASFVHVPIAVGPDSAPAADTSSTPAADNHDQLQPESPRPEQLRNNENLERQNVASELATGWSMSPQVPSDGSLGKRHRDDNAADVADSTKSPTKDFANEMLRSEIVSRELELLKQREQREAEQAAWEKDRARREKQRMDMDAWTSVCDRLRTLYREQATEQNPEIAGEIADEIQLLKKKKQRLAELL
;
A
#
# COMPACT_ATOMS: atom_id res chain seq x y z
N MET A 1 18.73 40.56 -10.78
CA MET A 1 18.87 39.20 -10.20
C MET A 1 17.53 38.50 -10.37
N SER A 2 17.42 37.65 -11.39
CA SER A 2 16.16 36.98 -11.77
C SER A 2 16.04 35.63 -11.09
N ALA A 3 14.93 35.39 -10.40
CA ALA A 3 14.64 34.13 -9.73
C ALA A 3 14.41 32.99 -10.74
N PRO A 4 14.87 31.76 -10.44
CA PRO A 4 14.72 30.63 -11.36
C PRO A 4 13.27 30.12 -11.36
N LEU A 5 12.70 30.00 -12.56
CA LEU A 5 11.38 29.40 -12.79
C LEU A 5 11.41 27.91 -12.42
N GLN A 6 10.59 27.54 -11.44
CA GLN A 6 10.29 26.15 -11.08
C GLN A 6 9.79 25.36 -12.29
N ARG A 7 10.58 24.38 -12.74
CA ARG A 7 10.14 23.36 -13.69
C ARG A 7 9.09 22.47 -13.03
N ARG A 8 7.82 22.69 -13.36
CA ARG A 8 6.74 21.73 -13.10
C ARG A 8 6.98 20.47 -13.92
N GLY A 9 6.94 19.31 -13.27
CA GLY A 9 7.11 17.99 -13.89
C GLY A 9 6.28 17.85 -15.16
N GLY A 10 6.93 17.36 -16.22
CA GLY A 10 6.34 17.17 -17.54
C GLY A 10 5.14 16.23 -17.47
N ARG A 11 4.03 16.64 -18.09
CA ARG A 11 2.91 15.75 -18.38
C ARG A 11 3.35 14.73 -19.43
N VAL A 12 2.84 13.51 -19.31
CA VAL A 12 3.02 12.44 -20.29
C VAL A 12 2.64 12.98 -21.68
N PRO A 13 3.50 12.83 -22.71
CA PRO A 13 3.15 13.16 -24.10
C PRO A 13 1.87 12.41 -24.50
N GLY A 14 0.82 13.15 -24.88
CA GLY A 14 -0.50 12.61 -25.23
C GLY A 14 -1.61 12.85 -24.19
N ALA A 15 -1.29 13.37 -22.99
CA ALA A 15 -2.31 13.75 -22.02
C ALA A 15 -2.96 15.09 -22.42
N GLU A 16 -3.92 15.06 -23.34
CA GLU A 16 -4.73 16.22 -23.70
C GLU A 16 -5.43 16.74 -22.43
N GLY A 17 -5.14 17.99 -22.05
CA GLY A 17 -5.79 18.62 -20.92
C GLY A 17 -7.27 18.84 -21.21
N TYR A 18 -8.10 18.97 -20.16
CA TYR A 18 -9.47 19.44 -20.35
C TYR A 18 -9.44 20.85 -20.90
N HIS A 19 -9.97 21.05 -22.11
CA HIS A 19 -10.12 22.36 -22.68
C HIS A 19 -11.29 23.10 -22.01
N LYS A 20 -11.46 24.39 -22.34
CA LYS A 20 -12.54 25.20 -21.78
C LYS A 20 -13.89 24.69 -22.26
N GLU A 21 -13.97 24.25 -23.51
CA GLU A 21 -15.16 23.64 -24.13
C GLU A 21 -15.52 22.33 -23.43
N ASP A 22 -14.54 21.44 -23.23
CA ASP A 22 -14.75 20.17 -22.50
C ASP A 22 -15.27 20.41 -21.08
N THR A 23 -14.80 21.48 -20.44
CA THR A 23 -15.24 21.86 -19.10
C THR A 23 -16.71 22.32 -19.11
N ARG A 24 -17.12 23.12 -20.10
CA ARG A 24 -18.51 23.56 -20.23
C ARG A 24 -19.44 22.40 -20.60
N ALA A 25 -19.05 21.56 -21.54
CA ALA A 25 -19.80 20.38 -21.94
C ALA A 25 -19.95 19.39 -20.77
N LEU A 26 -18.91 19.20 -19.96
CA LEU A 26 -18.98 18.41 -18.73
C LEU A 26 -19.98 19.01 -17.74
N LEU A 27 -19.95 20.33 -17.51
CA LEU A 27 -20.89 20.97 -16.59
C LEU A 27 -22.33 20.85 -17.07
N ALA A 28 -22.59 21.02 -18.37
CA ALA A 28 -23.90 20.80 -18.97
C ALA A 28 -24.37 19.35 -18.78
N ALA A 29 -23.54 18.37 -19.11
CA ALA A 29 -23.89 16.95 -18.95
C ALA A 29 -24.16 16.56 -17.49
N VAL A 30 -23.37 17.08 -16.53
CA VAL A 30 -23.59 16.81 -15.09
C VAL A 30 -24.85 17.52 -14.60
N LYS A 31 -25.18 18.70 -15.13
CA LYS A 31 -26.39 19.45 -14.79
C LYS A 31 -27.65 18.76 -15.30
N ASP A 32 -27.59 18.12 -16.46
CA ASP A 32 -28.73 17.39 -17.04
C ASP A 32 -29.04 16.10 -16.27
N VAL A 33 -28.01 15.36 -15.85
CA VAL A 33 -28.20 14.06 -15.17
C VAL A 33 -28.33 14.20 -13.65
N ILE A 34 -27.59 15.14 -13.05
CA ILE A 34 -27.47 15.34 -11.59
C ILE A 34 -27.09 14.02 -10.90
N PRO A 35 -25.85 13.53 -11.07
CA PRO A 35 -25.46 12.19 -10.66
C PRO A 35 -25.21 12.06 -9.16
N THR A 36 -25.97 11.18 -8.52
CA THR A 36 -25.86 10.74 -7.12
C THR A 36 -25.25 9.32 -6.99
N THR A 37 -25.48 8.45 -7.98
CA THR A 37 -24.97 7.06 -8.01
C THR A 37 -23.81 6.90 -9.00
N LEU A 38 -23.15 5.73 -9.02
CA LEU A 38 -22.09 5.44 -10.00
C LEU A 38 -22.67 5.28 -11.42
N GLU A 39 -23.81 4.60 -11.54
CA GLU A 39 -24.52 4.40 -12.81
C GLU A 39 -24.95 5.73 -13.45
N GLU A 40 -25.38 6.70 -12.65
CA GLU A 40 -25.68 8.04 -13.16
C GLU A 40 -24.43 8.78 -13.67
N TRP A 41 -23.23 8.47 -13.16
CA TRP A 41 -21.98 9.01 -13.75
C TRP A 41 -21.68 8.38 -15.12
N ASP A 42 -22.11 7.15 -15.37
CA ASP A 42 -22.00 6.52 -16.69
C ASP A 42 -23.00 7.13 -17.68
N GLN A 43 -24.18 7.56 -17.20
CA GLN A 43 -25.12 8.37 -17.99
C GLN A 43 -24.54 9.75 -18.34
N VAL A 44 -23.88 10.44 -17.39
CA VAL A 44 -23.15 11.69 -17.68
C VAL A 44 -22.10 11.46 -18.76
N LEU A 45 -21.38 10.34 -18.71
CA LEU A 45 -20.39 9.99 -19.73
C LEU A 45 -21.05 9.77 -21.11
N ALA A 46 -22.21 9.11 -21.17
CA ALA A 46 -22.95 8.92 -22.41
C ALA A 46 -23.39 10.26 -23.01
N VAL A 47 -24.02 11.13 -22.21
CA VAL A 47 -24.44 12.49 -22.63
C VAL A 47 -23.25 13.31 -23.11
N TYR A 48 -22.14 13.28 -22.38
CA TYR A 48 -20.91 13.99 -22.77
C TYR A 48 -20.32 13.47 -24.08
N ARG A 49 -20.37 12.15 -24.32
CA ARG A 49 -19.85 11.54 -25.56
C ARG A 49 -20.71 11.92 -26.76
N GLU A 50 -22.02 11.83 -26.62
CA GLU A 50 -22.98 12.12 -27.69
C GLU A 50 -23.00 13.61 -28.05
N SER A 51 -23.06 14.49 -27.06
CA SER A 51 -23.19 15.94 -27.27
C SER A 51 -21.89 16.64 -27.67
N HIS A 52 -20.73 16.18 -27.20
CA HIS A 52 -19.48 16.94 -27.33
C HIS A 52 -18.29 16.11 -27.81
N ALA A 53 -18.04 14.93 -27.25
CA ALA A 53 -16.79 14.22 -27.54
C ALA A 53 -16.75 13.61 -28.95
N VAL A 54 -17.83 12.97 -29.40
CA VAL A 54 -17.91 12.36 -30.74
C VAL A 54 -18.00 13.41 -31.84
N PRO A 55 -18.84 14.47 -31.74
CA PRO A 55 -18.92 15.50 -32.77
C PRO A 55 -17.62 16.29 -32.98
N ASN A 56 -16.80 16.43 -31.93
CA ASN A 56 -15.57 17.23 -31.97
C ASN A 56 -14.28 16.38 -32.02
N ASP A 57 -14.40 15.09 -32.34
CA ASP A 57 -13.28 14.12 -32.42
C ASP A 57 -12.31 14.20 -31.22
N ARG A 58 -12.87 14.36 -30.01
CA ARG A 58 -12.08 14.49 -28.78
C ARG A 58 -11.71 13.13 -28.21
N ALA A 59 -10.60 13.08 -27.47
CA ALA A 59 -10.15 11.88 -26.79
C ALA A 59 -11.24 11.25 -25.89
N LYS A 60 -11.43 9.92 -26.02
CA LYS A 60 -12.40 9.15 -25.23
C LYS A 60 -12.02 9.18 -23.75
N ARG A 61 -12.79 9.91 -22.94
CA ARG A 61 -12.67 9.93 -21.47
C ARG A 61 -13.48 8.79 -20.84
N ASP A 62 -13.17 8.48 -19.58
CA ASP A 62 -13.94 7.57 -18.73
C ASP A 62 -14.74 8.34 -17.65
N SER A 63 -15.71 7.64 -17.06
CA SER A 63 -16.63 8.16 -16.03
C SER A 63 -15.87 8.71 -14.82
N ASN A 64 -14.80 8.03 -14.40
CA ASN A 64 -13.97 8.45 -13.27
C ASN A 64 -13.16 9.72 -13.55
N SER A 65 -12.61 9.90 -14.75
CA SER A 65 -11.90 11.14 -15.10
C SER A 65 -12.83 12.34 -15.13
N LEU A 66 -14.03 12.20 -15.71
CA LEU A 66 -15.05 13.26 -15.71
C LEU A 66 -15.45 13.65 -14.28
N LYS A 67 -15.72 12.64 -13.43
CA LYS A 67 -16.04 12.85 -12.01
C LYS A 67 -14.93 13.53 -11.23
N CYS A 68 -13.68 13.11 -11.42
CA CYS A 68 -12.52 13.73 -10.78
C CYS A 68 -12.36 15.18 -11.23
N LYS A 69 -12.53 15.44 -12.52
CA LYS A 69 -12.45 16.79 -13.08
C LYS A 69 -13.56 17.69 -12.54
N PHE A 70 -14.81 17.22 -12.50
CA PHE A 70 -15.94 17.96 -11.94
C PHE A 70 -15.70 18.31 -10.46
N LYS A 71 -15.24 17.34 -9.65
CA LYS A 71 -14.86 17.59 -8.25
C LYS A 71 -13.70 18.56 -8.10
N GLN A 72 -12.77 18.60 -9.06
CA GLN A 72 -11.71 19.58 -9.07
C GLN A 72 -12.29 20.98 -9.33
N LEU A 73 -13.21 21.12 -10.28
CA LEU A 73 -13.84 22.41 -10.62
C LEU A 73 -14.64 22.98 -9.45
N SER A 74 -15.40 22.15 -8.72
CA SER A 74 -16.16 22.62 -7.56
C SER A 74 -15.30 23.12 -6.40
N LYS A 75 -14.03 22.66 -6.33
CA LYS A 75 -13.04 23.11 -5.34
C LYS A 75 -12.23 24.34 -5.78
N VAL A 76 -12.26 24.71 -7.06
CA VAL A 76 -11.52 25.86 -7.58
C VAL A 76 -12.27 27.16 -7.21
N ASN A 77 -11.50 28.24 -7.08
CA ASN A 77 -11.94 29.56 -6.58
C ASN A 77 -13.17 30.14 -7.33
N GLU A 78 -14.06 30.84 -6.62
CA GLU A 78 -15.34 31.41 -7.12
C GLU A 78 -15.21 32.44 -8.23
N ALA A 79 -14.01 32.99 -8.37
CA ALA A 79 -13.69 33.99 -9.37
C ALA A 79 -13.86 33.47 -10.82
N LYS A 80 -13.91 32.14 -11.01
CA LYS A 80 -14.14 31.54 -12.34
C LYS A 80 -15.60 31.11 -12.49
N PRO A 81 -16.26 31.46 -13.61
CA PRO A 81 -17.67 31.10 -13.83
C PRO A 81 -17.89 29.58 -13.79
N GLU A 82 -16.94 28.80 -14.30
CA GLU A 82 -17.01 27.33 -14.29
C GLU A 82 -16.95 26.75 -12.87
N GLY A 83 -16.24 27.43 -11.95
CA GLY A 83 -16.15 27.01 -10.55
C GLY A 83 -17.44 27.29 -9.77
N ARG A 84 -18.08 28.43 -10.04
CA ARG A 84 -19.39 28.79 -9.48
C ARG A 84 -20.46 27.79 -9.94
N GLU A 85 -20.56 27.58 -11.24
CA GLU A 85 -21.53 26.65 -11.83
C GLU A 85 -21.33 25.22 -11.30
N ALA A 86 -20.09 24.75 -11.19
CA ALA A 86 -19.81 23.43 -10.60
C ALA A 86 -20.30 23.29 -9.15
N ARG A 87 -20.28 24.37 -8.36
CA ARG A 87 -20.80 24.36 -6.98
C ARG A 87 -22.31 24.41 -6.93
N ASP A 88 -22.93 25.20 -7.80
CA ASP A 88 -24.39 25.25 -7.90
C ASP A 88 -24.93 23.87 -8.29
N ILE A 89 -24.28 23.18 -9.23
CA ILE A 89 -24.59 21.80 -9.60
C ILE A 89 -24.32 20.83 -8.43
N MET A 90 -23.23 20.98 -7.69
CA MET A 90 -22.99 20.18 -6.48
C MET A 90 -24.10 20.36 -5.43
N ALA A 91 -24.60 21.58 -5.24
CA ALA A 91 -25.71 21.86 -4.33
C ALA A 91 -27.00 21.18 -4.81
N LEU A 92 -27.25 21.14 -6.12
CA LEU A 92 -28.36 20.38 -6.72
C LEU A 92 -28.21 18.87 -6.50
N ILE A 93 -27.00 18.32 -6.67
CA ILE A 93 -26.70 16.90 -6.39
C ILE A 93 -26.97 16.60 -4.91
N ASP A 94 -26.51 17.46 -4.00
CA ASP A 94 -26.75 17.30 -2.56
C ASP A 94 -28.23 17.44 -2.21
N ALA A 95 -28.98 18.30 -2.89
CA ALA A 95 -30.43 18.43 -2.73
C ALA A 95 -31.17 17.17 -3.22
N LYS A 96 -30.84 16.67 -4.41
CA LYS A 96 -31.39 15.42 -4.97
C LYS A 96 -31.05 14.22 -4.07
N ALA A 97 -29.85 14.16 -3.54
CA ALA A 97 -29.45 13.11 -2.60
C ALA A 97 -30.23 13.15 -1.27
N LYS A 98 -30.74 14.32 -0.86
CA LYS A 98 -31.58 14.46 0.34
C LYS A 98 -33.03 14.06 0.10
N THR A 99 -33.59 14.33 -1.09
CA THR A 99 -35.01 14.09 -1.38
C THR A 99 -35.35 12.62 -1.62
N VAL A 100 -34.40 11.80 -2.04
CA VAL A 100 -34.66 10.40 -2.43
C VAL A 100 -34.86 9.46 -1.24
N ASP A 101 -34.42 9.81 -0.01
CA ASP A 101 -34.58 8.92 1.17
C ASP A 101 -34.76 9.63 2.53
N GLY A 102 -34.66 10.97 2.62
CA GLY A 102 -34.68 11.69 3.91
C GLY A 102 -33.51 11.38 4.86
N LYS A 103 -32.73 10.33 4.59
CA LYS A 103 -31.51 9.93 5.28
C LYS A 103 -30.34 10.28 4.39
N TRP A 104 -29.40 11.06 4.93
CA TRP A 104 -28.12 11.32 4.27
C TRP A 104 -27.42 9.98 4.04
N GLN A 105 -27.42 9.47 2.81
CA GLN A 105 -26.54 8.38 2.43
C GLN A 105 -25.11 8.95 2.42
N GLN A 106 -24.51 9.02 3.60
CA GLN A 106 -23.18 9.56 3.81
C GLN A 106 -22.16 8.63 3.16
N ARG A 107 -21.88 8.91 1.88
CA ARG A 107 -20.85 8.23 1.10
C ARG A 107 -19.46 8.66 1.58
N ARG A 108 -19.01 8.08 2.69
CA ARG A 108 -17.58 7.86 2.93
C ARG A 108 -17.26 6.40 2.62
N GLY A 109 -16.97 6.14 1.34
CA GLY A 109 -16.33 4.91 0.92
C GLY A 109 -15.03 4.73 1.72
N GLY A 110 -14.99 3.67 2.52
CA GLY A 110 -13.87 3.35 3.40
C GLY A 110 -14.28 2.78 4.76
N ARG A 111 -15.56 2.81 5.13
CA ARG A 111 -16.08 2.05 6.27
C ARG A 111 -17.02 0.97 5.76
N ALA A 112 -16.93 -0.24 6.32
CA ALA A 112 -17.80 -1.35 5.95
C ALA A 112 -19.27 -0.90 5.98
N ARG A 113 -20.06 -1.32 4.99
CA ARG A 113 -21.50 -1.06 4.89
C ARG A 113 -22.13 -1.52 6.22
N GLY A 114 -22.59 -0.58 7.06
CA GLY A 114 -23.12 -0.86 8.41
C GLY A 114 -22.35 -0.22 9.57
N ALA A 115 -21.18 0.38 9.35
CA ALA A 115 -20.49 1.13 10.40
C ALA A 115 -21.15 2.50 10.63
N GLU A 116 -22.19 2.50 11.47
CA GLU A 116 -22.86 3.73 11.91
C GLU A 116 -21.85 4.67 12.59
N GLY A 117 -21.89 5.97 12.25
CA GLY A 117 -21.06 6.98 12.89
C GLY A 117 -21.55 7.31 14.30
N PHE A 118 -20.71 7.95 15.12
CA PHE A 118 -21.16 8.54 16.38
C PHE A 118 -21.89 9.86 16.06
N SER A 119 -23.18 9.91 16.33
CA SER A 119 -23.94 11.15 16.34
C SER A 119 -23.52 12.05 17.52
N PRO A 120 -23.93 13.34 17.53
CA PRO A 120 -23.76 14.21 18.68
C PRO A 120 -24.39 13.65 19.97
N GLN A 121 -25.57 13.04 19.87
CA GLN A 121 -26.26 12.43 21.01
C GLN A 121 -25.49 11.22 21.55
N ASP A 122 -24.97 10.36 20.66
CA ASP A 122 -24.13 9.24 21.08
C ASP A 122 -22.85 9.76 21.75
N SER A 123 -22.30 10.86 21.23
CA SER A 123 -21.10 11.49 21.78
C SER A 123 -21.32 11.95 23.22
N GLN A 124 -22.47 12.59 23.49
CA GLN A 124 -22.85 13.01 24.85
C GLN A 124 -23.07 11.81 25.77
N ALA A 125 -23.84 10.81 25.33
CA ALA A 125 -24.12 9.62 26.14
C ALA A 125 -22.84 8.85 26.50
N ILE A 126 -21.88 8.78 25.59
CA ILE A 126 -20.55 8.19 25.86
C ILE A 126 -19.82 9.00 26.93
N LEU A 127 -19.78 10.33 26.81
CA LEU A 127 -19.10 11.18 27.80
C LEU A 127 -19.72 11.03 29.19
N ASP A 128 -21.05 10.97 29.27
CA ASP A 128 -21.75 10.80 30.55
C ASP A 128 -21.44 9.44 31.20
N CYS A 129 -21.38 8.35 30.42
CA CYS A 129 -21.00 7.02 30.93
C CYS A 129 -19.51 6.96 31.33
N VAL A 130 -18.61 7.54 30.52
CA VAL A 130 -17.18 7.60 30.84
C VAL A 130 -16.95 8.42 32.11
N ARG A 131 -17.69 9.52 32.31
CA ARG A 131 -17.59 10.33 33.54
C ARG A 131 -18.08 9.58 34.77
N ARG A 132 -19.13 8.76 34.64
CA ARG A 132 -19.69 8.01 35.77
C ARG A 132 -18.76 6.89 36.25
N ILE A 133 -18.13 6.17 35.32
CA ILE A 133 -17.27 5.02 35.63
C ILE A 133 -15.81 5.43 35.86
N LEU A 134 -15.34 6.46 35.16
CA LEU A 134 -13.94 6.89 35.09
C LEU A 134 -12.99 5.72 34.77
N PRO A 135 -13.08 5.14 33.55
CA PRO A 135 -12.39 3.91 33.20
C PRO A 135 -10.88 4.11 32.96
N VAL A 136 -10.08 3.47 33.82
CA VAL A 136 -8.63 3.36 33.80
C VAL A 136 -8.21 2.15 32.95
N ASP A 137 -8.76 0.98 33.28
CA ASP A 137 -8.34 -0.30 32.73
C ASP A 137 -9.29 -0.84 31.65
N ARG A 138 -8.85 -1.88 30.93
CA ARG A 138 -9.63 -2.44 29.82
C ARG A 138 -11.01 -2.92 30.26
N GLU A 139 -11.11 -3.54 31.42
CA GLU A 139 -12.36 -4.07 31.97
C GLU A 139 -13.36 -2.96 32.28
N GLU A 140 -12.90 -1.84 32.87
CA GLU A 140 -13.77 -0.67 33.13
C GLU A 140 -14.26 -0.03 31.82
N TRP A 141 -13.48 -0.10 30.74
CA TRP A 141 -13.94 0.35 29.42
C TRP A 141 -15.01 -0.58 28.82
N GLU A 142 -14.96 -1.90 29.07
CA GLU A 142 -16.05 -2.80 28.70
C GLU A 142 -17.31 -2.54 29.55
N HIS A 143 -17.14 -2.31 30.85
CA HIS A 143 -18.24 -1.88 31.72
C HIS A 143 -18.89 -0.58 31.23
N THR A 144 -18.08 0.37 30.78
CA THR A 144 -18.56 1.62 30.16
C THR A 144 -19.37 1.36 28.88
N ALA A 145 -18.98 0.36 28.09
CA ALA A 145 -19.72 -0.02 26.89
C ALA A 145 -21.04 -0.72 27.19
N GLU A 146 -21.08 -1.55 28.22
CA GLU A 146 -22.33 -2.15 28.73
C GLU A 146 -23.27 -1.09 29.27
N GLU A 147 -22.76 -0.14 30.06
CA GLU A 147 -23.57 0.94 30.60
C GLU A 147 -24.11 1.85 29.49
N TYR A 148 -23.28 2.22 28.50
CA TYR A 148 -23.74 2.94 27.32
C TYR A 148 -24.82 2.18 26.55
N TYR A 149 -24.69 0.85 26.42
CA TYR A 149 -25.70 0.03 25.76
C TYR A 149 -27.02 0.04 26.51
N ASN A 150 -26.98 -0.19 27.82
CA ASN A 150 -28.16 -0.30 28.68
C ASN A 150 -28.89 1.04 28.86
N THR A 151 -28.16 2.14 28.98
CA THR A 151 -28.74 3.46 29.30
C THR A 151 -29.16 4.26 28.07
N TYR A 152 -28.55 4.01 26.90
CA TYR A 152 -28.77 4.86 25.73
C TYR A 152 -28.92 4.05 24.44
N ALA A 153 -28.00 3.13 24.13
CA ALA A 153 -27.97 2.51 22.80
C ALA A 153 -29.22 1.65 22.53
N ALA A 154 -29.64 0.83 23.50
CA ALA A 154 -30.82 -0.03 23.37
C ALA A 154 -32.12 0.78 23.23
N LEU A 155 -32.24 1.94 23.90
CA LEU A 155 -33.41 2.80 23.82
C LEU A 155 -33.54 3.56 22.49
N ASN A 156 -32.43 3.72 21.76
CA ASN A 156 -32.37 4.50 20.53
C ASN A 156 -32.07 3.62 19.29
N ASP A 157 -32.29 2.30 19.39
CA ASP A 157 -32.01 1.31 18.33
C ASP A 157 -30.60 1.42 17.73
N ARG A 158 -29.62 1.75 18.58
CA ARG A 158 -28.21 1.88 18.18
C ARG A 158 -27.47 0.57 18.29
N ILE A 159 -26.49 0.38 17.40
CA ILE A 159 -25.62 -0.80 17.42
C ILE A 159 -24.81 -0.83 18.72
N ARG A 160 -24.80 -2.00 19.39
CA ARG A 160 -23.93 -2.28 20.55
C ARG A 160 -22.46 -2.06 20.17
N ARG A 161 -21.75 -1.26 20.97
CA ARG A 161 -20.31 -0.97 20.79
C ARG A 161 -19.49 -1.72 21.83
N ASP A 162 -18.24 -1.99 21.51
CA ASP A 162 -17.25 -2.54 22.42
C ASP A 162 -16.49 -1.43 23.17
N GLY A 163 -15.90 -1.77 24.33
CA GLY A 163 -15.12 -0.84 25.13
C GLY A 163 -13.96 -0.22 24.36
N VAL A 164 -13.36 -0.96 23.42
CA VAL A 164 -12.27 -0.48 22.57
C VAL A 164 -12.72 0.63 21.60
N SER A 165 -13.90 0.50 20.98
CA SER A 165 -14.45 1.55 20.12
C SER A 165 -14.73 2.84 20.91
N LEU A 166 -15.33 2.73 22.10
CA LEU A 166 -15.58 3.88 22.96
C LEU A 166 -14.29 4.55 23.41
N LYS A 167 -13.30 3.77 23.87
CA LYS A 167 -11.96 4.27 24.23
C LYS A 167 -11.27 4.99 23.10
N ASN A 168 -11.35 4.43 21.88
CA ASN A 168 -10.76 5.05 20.70
C ASN A 168 -11.45 6.36 20.33
N LYS A 169 -12.77 6.43 20.45
CA LYS A 169 -13.55 7.65 20.23
C LYS A 169 -13.22 8.72 21.26
N PHE A 170 -13.17 8.37 22.55
CA PHE A 170 -12.77 9.27 23.62
C PHE A 170 -11.35 9.83 23.40
N ARG A 171 -10.39 8.95 23.08
CA ARG A 171 -9.02 9.36 22.72
C ARG A 171 -8.97 10.24 21.47
N GLN A 172 -9.88 10.08 20.51
CA GLN A 172 -9.93 10.98 19.35
C GLN A 172 -10.31 12.39 19.76
N TRP A 173 -11.24 12.58 20.70
CA TRP A 173 -11.55 13.91 21.24
C TRP A 173 -10.34 14.53 21.93
N LEU A 174 -9.59 13.75 22.71
CA LEU A 174 -8.36 14.23 23.35
C LEU A 174 -7.26 14.60 22.34
N LYS A 175 -7.21 13.91 21.19
CA LYS A 175 -6.24 14.17 20.10
C LYS A 175 -6.62 15.34 19.20
N PHE A 176 -7.85 15.84 19.28
CA PHE A 176 -8.16 17.16 18.72
C PHE A 176 -7.47 18.19 19.60
N GLU A 177 -6.15 18.23 19.48
CA GLU A 177 -5.31 19.33 19.90
C GLU A 177 -5.56 20.46 18.92
N ASP A 178 -5.62 21.65 19.49
CA ASP A 178 -5.77 22.90 18.79
C ASP A 178 -4.52 23.08 17.92
N TYR A 179 -4.57 22.59 16.68
CA TYR A 179 -3.57 22.97 15.69
C TYR A 179 -3.71 24.48 15.52
N GLU A 180 -2.82 25.22 16.17
CA GLU A 180 -2.61 26.65 15.96
C GLU A 180 -2.21 26.83 14.50
N VAL A 181 -3.21 27.13 13.67
CA VAL A 181 -2.97 27.63 12.32
C VAL A 181 -2.78 29.12 12.47
N ASP A 182 -1.51 29.50 12.48
CA ASP A 182 -0.93 30.83 12.43
C ASP A 182 -1.91 31.94 11.97
N GLY A 183 -2.39 32.76 12.92
CA GLY A 183 -3.02 34.05 12.65
C GLY A 183 -4.54 34.13 12.43
N GLY A 184 -5.31 33.04 12.57
CA GLY A 184 -6.77 33.06 12.45
C GLY A 184 -7.52 33.10 13.79
N LEU A 185 -8.65 33.82 13.88
CA LEU A 185 -9.61 33.74 14.99
C LEU A 185 -9.98 32.27 15.22
N ARG A 186 -9.56 31.74 16.37
CA ARG A 186 -9.69 30.34 16.76
C ARG A 186 -11.18 29.95 16.80
N PRO A 187 -11.64 28.96 16.03
CA PRO A 187 -12.94 28.35 16.25
C PRO A 187 -12.97 27.79 17.66
N GLU A 188 -13.98 28.13 18.45
CA GLU A 188 -14.13 27.55 19.79
C GLU A 188 -14.05 26.01 19.72
N PRO A 189 -13.31 25.37 20.63
CA PRO A 189 -13.23 23.92 20.69
C PRO A 189 -14.64 23.36 20.85
N ARG A 190 -14.92 22.27 20.15
CA ARG A 190 -16.22 21.61 20.23
C ARG A 190 -16.52 21.22 21.69
N PRO A 191 -17.78 21.35 22.16
CA PRO A 191 -18.12 21.10 23.56
C PRO A 191 -17.74 19.69 24.02
N GLU A 192 -17.83 18.70 23.13
CA GLU A 192 -17.46 17.31 23.44
C GLU A 192 -15.95 17.16 23.71
N VAL A 193 -15.12 17.98 23.07
CA VAL A 193 -13.65 17.97 23.29
C VAL A 193 -13.33 18.59 24.64
N THR A 194 -13.98 19.70 25.00
CA THR A 194 -13.83 20.35 26.31
C THR A 194 -14.25 19.40 27.43
N GLN A 195 -15.43 18.80 27.33
CA GLN A 195 -15.93 17.84 28.32
C GLN A 195 -15.04 16.59 28.41
N ALA A 196 -14.55 16.06 27.28
CA ALA A 196 -13.62 14.93 27.30
C ALA A 196 -12.32 15.26 28.05
N ARG A 197 -11.80 16.49 27.92
CA ARG A 197 -10.60 16.94 28.64
C ARG A 197 -10.85 17.03 30.15
N GLU A 198 -12.00 17.55 30.57
CA GLU A 198 -12.40 17.58 31.99
C GLU A 198 -12.47 16.16 32.57
N ILE A 199 -13.16 15.25 31.87
CA ILE A 199 -13.26 13.84 32.30
C ILE A 199 -11.88 13.18 32.36
N GLN A 200 -10.96 13.50 31.45
CA GLN A 200 -9.60 12.97 31.49
C GLN A 200 -8.84 13.42 32.74
N LEU A 201 -9.06 14.64 33.23
CA LEU A 201 -8.49 15.11 34.49
C LEU A 201 -9.06 14.31 35.67
N GLU A 202 -10.37 14.05 35.68
CA GLU A 202 -11.03 13.20 36.70
C GLU A 202 -10.48 11.77 36.70
N ILE A 203 -10.31 11.15 35.53
CA ILE A 203 -9.70 9.81 35.41
C ILE A 203 -8.27 9.82 35.98
N THR A 204 -7.49 10.85 35.67
CA THR A 204 -6.10 10.96 36.16
C THR A 204 -6.08 11.10 37.69
N ALA A 205 -6.97 11.90 38.26
CA ALA A 205 -7.13 12.02 39.71
C ALA A 205 -7.53 10.69 40.37
N LYS A 206 -8.43 9.90 39.75
CA LYS A 206 -8.79 8.55 40.23
C LYS A 206 -7.58 7.61 40.24
N VAL A 207 -6.73 7.67 39.21
CA VAL A 207 -5.48 6.87 39.15
C VAL A 207 -4.53 7.24 40.29
N ASP A 208 -4.36 8.52 40.58
CA ASP A 208 -3.50 8.98 41.67
C ASP A 208 -4.05 8.58 43.05
N GLN A 209 -5.37 8.65 43.26
CA GLN A 209 -6.02 8.15 44.48
C GLN A 209 -5.82 6.64 44.66
N ASN A 210 -5.94 5.86 43.59
CA ASN A 210 -5.71 4.42 43.64
C ASN A 210 -4.25 4.09 43.96
N ARG A 211 -3.29 4.88 43.44
CA ARG A 211 -1.87 4.75 43.79
C ARG A 211 -1.60 5.03 45.26
N LEU A 212 -2.19 6.08 45.82
CA LEU A 212 -2.02 6.42 47.24
C LEU A 212 -2.61 5.35 48.17
N LYS A 213 -3.75 4.75 47.82
CA LYS A 213 -4.34 3.64 48.60
C LYS A 213 -3.44 2.41 48.65
N ILE A 214 -2.80 2.07 47.53
CA ILE A 214 -1.88 0.92 47.47
C ILE A 214 -0.63 1.16 48.34
N VAL A 215 -0.08 2.37 48.32
CA VAL A 215 1.11 2.71 49.13
C VAL A 215 0.75 2.83 50.62
N GLY A 216 -0.42 3.38 50.96
CA GLY A 216 -0.87 3.51 52.35
C GLY A 216 -1.16 2.17 53.04
N SER A 217 -1.68 1.18 52.30
CA SER A 217 -1.97 -0.15 52.87
C SER A 217 -0.73 -0.98 53.18
N ALA A 218 0.45 -0.62 52.65
CA ALA A 218 1.70 -1.35 52.87
C ALA A 218 2.43 -0.95 54.16
N VAL A 219 1.98 0.11 54.86
CA VAL A 219 2.68 0.66 56.04
C VAL A 219 2.02 0.28 57.37
N GLU A 220 0.78 -0.23 57.38
CA GLU A 220 0.06 -0.55 58.63
C GLU A 220 0.10 -2.03 59.06
N ASP A 221 0.63 -2.96 58.27
CA ASP A 221 0.66 -4.40 58.64
C ASP A 221 2.01 -4.84 59.25
N GLY A 222 2.48 -4.06 60.21
CA GLY A 222 3.77 -4.22 60.88
C GLY A 222 3.67 -4.33 62.40
N ARG A 223 2.79 -5.18 62.95
CA ARG A 223 2.88 -5.63 64.34
C ARG A 223 2.10 -6.93 64.60
N GLU A 224 2.77 -7.86 65.28
CA GLU A 224 2.37 -9.23 65.68
C GLU A 224 2.55 -10.28 64.57
N GLY A 225 3.44 -11.27 64.62
CA GLY A 225 4.24 -11.83 65.70
C GLY A 225 4.20 -13.35 65.60
N VAL A 226 5.06 -14.00 64.81
CA VAL A 226 5.30 -15.46 64.92
C VAL A 226 6.77 -15.78 64.61
N LYS A 227 7.44 -16.32 65.62
CA LYS A 227 8.75 -16.98 65.54
C LYS A 227 8.62 -18.30 64.78
N SER A 228 9.48 -18.54 63.80
CA SER A 228 10.10 -19.86 63.65
C SER A 228 11.40 -19.76 62.89
N GLU A 229 12.42 -20.25 63.57
CA GLU A 229 13.79 -20.48 63.16
C GLU A 229 13.82 -21.41 61.92
N LYS A 230 14.67 -21.11 60.92
CA LYS A 230 15.68 -22.04 60.40
C LYS A 230 16.56 -21.39 59.31
N SER A 231 17.79 -21.07 59.72
CA SER A 231 19.11 -21.21 59.07
C SER A 231 19.23 -21.16 57.52
N VAL A 232 20.03 -20.21 56.95
CA VAL A 232 21.45 -20.36 56.49
C VAL A 232 21.50 -20.95 55.04
N ASP A 233 22.13 -20.41 53.99
CA ASP A 233 23.35 -19.60 53.70
C ASP A 233 23.06 -18.56 52.58
N GLU A 234 23.55 -17.30 52.58
CA GLU A 234 24.83 -16.78 51.99
C GLU A 234 25.00 -17.17 50.49
N ASP A 235 24.95 -16.26 49.51
CA ASP A 235 25.96 -15.29 49.06
C ASP A 235 25.31 -14.23 48.14
N GLU A 236 25.38 -12.92 48.42
CA GLU A 236 26.41 -11.92 48.05
C GLU A 236 26.16 -11.14 46.73
N ASP A 237 26.31 -9.82 46.89
CA ASP A 237 26.72 -8.79 45.91
C ASP A 237 25.67 -8.27 44.89
N GLY A 238 25.34 -6.98 44.79
CA GLY A 238 25.86 -5.77 45.42
C GLY A 238 25.36 -4.51 44.69
N SER A 239 25.36 -3.39 45.41
CA SER A 239 25.32 -1.98 44.92
C SER A 239 23.98 -1.50 44.31
N ALA A 240 23.09 -0.78 45.00
CA ALA A 240 23.21 0.41 45.87
C ALA A 240 23.81 1.65 45.19
N GLY A 241 22.93 2.57 44.78
CA GLY A 241 23.30 3.92 44.34
C GLY A 241 22.11 4.75 43.85
N THR A 242 21.28 5.18 44.80
CA THR A 242 20.70 6.55 44.96
C THR A 242 20.77 7.50 43.76
N GLU A 243 19.83 8.37 43.44
CA GLU A 243 18.48 8.75 43.89
C GLU A 243 18.05 9.83 42.86
N ASP A 244 16.75 10.02 42.73
CA ASP A 244 16.08 11.27 42.36
C ASP A 244 15.83 11.72 40.89
N MET A 245 14.52 11.82 40.62
CA MET A 245 13.81 12.82 39.82
C MET A 245 14.33 13.25 38.42
N LYS A 246 13.62 12.80 37.36
CA LYS A 246 12.65 13.64 36.60
C LYS A 246 12.10 12.98 35.33
N GLN A 247 10.76 13.11 35.23
CA GLN A 247 9.99 13.47 34.02
C GLN A 247 9.63 12.41 32.96
N LEU A 248 8.33 12.08 32.98
CA LEU A 248 7.37 12.31 31.88
C LEU A 248 7.77 11.82 30.48
N PHE A 249 7.50 10.56 30.16
CA PHE A 249 7.21 10.17 28.78
C PHE A 249 6.12 9.10 28.69
N VAL A 250 4.85 9.54 28.68
CA VAL A 250 3.74 8.76 28.12
C VAL A 250 3.90 8.78 26.60
N GLY A 251 4.81 7.94 26.12
CA GLY A 251 5.03 7.71 24.69
C GLY A 251 3.82 7.06 24.05
N HIS A 252 3.25 7.76 23.07
CA HIS A 252 2.16 7.31 22.21
C HIS A 252 2.44 5.94 21.59
N ARG A 253 1.89 4.85 22.15
CA ARG A 253 1.92 3.53 21.49
C ARG A 253 0.83 3.46 20.42
N ARG A 254 1.20 3.80 19.18
CA ARG A 254 0.46 3.42 17.97
C ARG A 254 0.53 1.90 17.84
N GLY A 255 -0.64 1.25 17.65
CA GLY A 255 -0.82 -0.11 17.12
C GLY A 255 0.17 -1.15 17.61
N GLY A 256 -0.23 -1.94 18.62
CA GLY A 256 0.57 -3.05 19.13
C GLY A 256 1.07 -3.95 18.00
N ARG A 257 2.39 -3.98 17.83
CA ARG A 257 3.09 -5.07 17.14
C ARG A 257 2.63 -6.41 17.73
N PRO A 258 2.54 -7.48 16.91
CA PRO A 258 2.22 -8.81 17.44
C PRO A 258 3.19 -9.17 18.57
N PRO A 259 2.70 -9.80 19.67
CA PRO A 259 3.56 -10.26 20.75
C PRO A 259 4.67 -11.14 20.16
N GLY A 260 5.92 -10.76 20.40
CA GLY A 260 7.11 -11.41 19.84
C GLY A 260 7.87 -10.64 18.76
N SER A 261 7.36 -9.51 18.24
CA SER A 261 8.16 -8.72 17.30
C SER A 261 9.21 -7.89 18.06
N GLU A 262 10.47 -8.31 18.00
CA GLU A 262 11.59 -7.53 18.53
C GLU A 262 11.70 -6.21 17.75
N GLY A 263 11.65 -5.08 18.45
CA GLY A 263 11.97 -3.77 17.86
C GLY A 263 13.46 -3.63 17.54
N TYR A 264 13.84 -2.59 16.80
CA TYR A 264 15.25 -2.21 16.69
C TYR A 264 15.66 -1.56 18.01
N THR A 265 16.59 -2.19 18.73
CA THR A 265 17.23 -1.57 19.89
C THR A 265 18.15 -0.43 19.44
N GLN A 266 18.67 0.35 20.40
CA GLN A 266 19.66 1.39 20.09
C GLN A 266 20.96 0.76 19.57
N SER A 267 21.41 -0.35 20.16
CA SER A 267 22.55 -1.13 19.67
C SER A 267 22.33 -1.64 18.24
N ASP A 268 21.14 -2.19 17.96
CA ASP A 268 20.79 -2.65 16.61
C ASP A 268 20.84 -1.50 15.60
N THR A 269 20.41 -0.31 16.02
CA THR A 269 20.37 0.88 15.16
C THR A 269 21.78 1.38 14.86
N ALA A 270 22.66 1.45 15.86
CA ALA A 270 24.06 1.83 15.68
C ALA A 270 24.83 0.84 14.78
N ALA A 271 24.66 -0.47 15.01
CA ALA A 271 25.29 -1.50 14.19
C ALA A 271 24.79 -1.47 12.74
N LEU A 272 23.49 -1.24 12.54
CA LEU A 272 22.92 -1.08 11.21
C LEU A 272 23.52 0.13 10.48
N LEU A 273 23.63 1.28 11.15
CA LEU A 273 24.22 2.49 10.55
C LEU A 273 25.70 2.27 10.20
N SER A 274 26.47 1.57 11.05
CA SER A 274 27.85 1.17 10.74
C SER A 274 27.94 0.30 9.48
N CYS A 275 27.08 -0.70 9.34
CA CYS A 275 27.05 -1.57 8.15
C CYS A 275 26.68 -0.79 6.87
N ILE A 276 25.70 0.11 6.95
CA ILE A 276 25.29 0.96 5.81
C ILE A 276 26.42 1.91 5.43
N ARG A 277 27.13 2.47 6.41
CA ARG A 277 28.27 3.37 6.19
C ARG A 277 29.41 2.67 5.46
N GLN A 278 29.66 1.39 5.75
CA GLN A 278 30.72 0.62 5.10
C GLN A 278 30.40 0.30 3.64
N ILE A 279 29.15 -0.03 3.32
CA ILE A 279 28.76 -0.49 1.97
C ILE A 279 28.28 0.66 1.08
N LEU A 280 27.72 1.72 1.66
CA LEU A 280 27.11 2.86 0.96
C LEU A 280 26.19 2.42 -0.19
N PRO A 281 25.03 1.82 0.13
CA PRO A 281 24.22 1.10 -0.84
C PRO A 281 23.58 2.03 -1.89
N ALA A 282 24.17 2.09 -3.08
CA ALA A 282 23.69 2.87 -4.22
C ALA A 282 22.58 2.16 -5.04
N GLY A 283 22.48 0.84 -4.97
CA GLY A 283 21.59 0.03 -5.80
C GLY A 283 20.82 -1.06 -5.04
N PRO A 284 19.82 -1.71 -5.65
CA PRO A 284 19.03 -2.76 -4.99
C PRO A 284 19.88 -3.91 -4.41
N SER A 285 20.88 -4.38 -5.16
CA SER A 285 21.78 -5.48 -4.75
C SER A 285 22.70 -5.12 -3.57
N SER A 286 23.09 -3.86 -3.44
CA SER A 286 23.94 -3.42 -2.32
C SER A 286 23.22 -3.46 -0.98
N TRP A 287 21.88 -3.45 -0.94
CA TRP A 287 21.13 -3.63 0.29
C TRP A 287 21.17 -5.08 0.81
N ASP A 288 21.32 -6.06 -0.08
CA ASP A 288 21.52 -7.46 0.31
C ASP A 288 22.89 -7.65 0.99
N GLN A 289 23.91 -6.96 0.49
CA GLN A 289 25.24 -6.93 1.12
C GLN A 289 25.18 -6.31 2.52
N VAL A 290 24.44 -5.19 2.69
CA VAL A 290 24.23 -4.58 4.02
C VAL A 290 23.56 -5.56 4.96
N LEU A 291 22.56 -6.29 4.49
CA LEU A 291 21.88 -7.29 5.30
C LEU A 291 22.82 -8.44 5.69
N HIS A 292 23.64 -8.91 4.76
CA HIS A 292 24.60 -9.97 5.00
C HIS A 292 25.62 -9.54 6.06
N LEU A 293 26.25 -8.38 5.89
CA LEU A 293 27.19 -7.82 6.86
C LEU A 293 26.55 -7.60 8.23
N TYR A 294 25.32 -7.07 8.27
CA TYR A 294 24.58 -6.89 9.53
C TYR A 294 24.24 -8.21 10.22
N ARG A 295 23.97 -9.28 9.45
CA ARG A 295 23.72 -10.61 9.99
C ARG A 295 24.98 -11.19 10.63
N GLU A 296 26.10 -11.14 9.93
CA GLU A 296 27.38 -11.68 10.39
C GLU A 296 27.94 -10.93 11.60
N THR A 297 27.86 -9.60 11.58
CA THR A 297 28.48 -8.76 12.62
C THR A 297 27.63 -8.59 13.86
N HIS A 298 26.29 -8.63 13.75
CA HIS A 298 25.41 -8.24 14.85
C HIS A 298 24.24 -9.21 15.13
N THR A 299 23.69 -9.88 14.13
CA THR A 299 22.51 -10.75 14.34
C THR A 299 22.91 -12.13 14.87
N THR A 300 23.91 -12.78 14.26
CA THR A 300 24.38 -14.12 14.66
C THR A 300 25.08 -14.13 16.03
N PRO A 301 25.89 -13.12 16.42
CA PRO A 301 26.56 -13.15 17.72
C PRO A 301 25.60 -12.85 18.89
N ASN A 302 24.54 -12.08 18.64
CA ASN A 302 23.58 -11.65 19.66
C ASN A 302 22.28 -12.44 19.68
N SER A 303 22.20 -13.58 18.96
CA SER A 303 21.02 -14.45 18.87
C SER A 303 19.71 -13.70 18.55
N ARG A 304 19.79 -12.68 17.69
CA ARG A 304 18.64 -11.83 17.32
C ARG A 304 17.83 -12.45 16.19
N SER A 305 16.54 -12.13 16.14
CA SER A 305 15.68 -12.54 15.02
C SER A 305 16.18 -11.98 13.68
N GLY A 306 16.23 -12.85 12.66
CA GLY A 306 16.68 -12.48 11.31
C GLY A 306 15.85 -11.34 10.72
N ARG A 307 16.51 -10.25 10.33
CA ARG A 307 15.86 -9.12 9.65
C ARG A 307 15.79 -9.36 8.14
N SER A 308 14.85 -8.67 7.48
CA SER A 308 14.72 -8.65 6.02
C SER A 308 15.31 -7.36 5.43
N VAL A 309 15.66 -7.41 4.14
CA VAL A 309 16.18 -6.26 3.36
C VAL A 309 15.21 -5.08 3.44
N THR A 310 13.92 -5.36 3.28
CA THR A 310 12.85 -4.36 3.38
C THR A 310 12.79 -3.75 4.78
N GLY A 311 13.03 -4.55 5.82
CA GLY A 311 13.05 -4.10 7.22
C GLY A 311 14.18 -3.09 7.49
N ILE A 312 15.42 -3.45 7.14
CA ILE A 312 16.58 -2.58 7.34
C ILE A 312 16.48 -1.29 6.51
N LYS A 313 16.03 -1.38 5.26
CA LYS A 313 15.82 -0.22 4.38
C LYS A 313 14.71 0.70 4.89
N SER A 314 13.62 0.13 5.40
CA SER A 314 12.53 0.90 6.00
C SER A 314 13.00 1.61 7.27
N LYS A 315 13.77 0.94 8.14
CA LYS A 315 14.31 1.54 9.36
C LYS A 315 15.27 2.69 9.05
N PHE A 316 16.20 2.51 8.11
CA PHE A 316 17.09 3.58 7.67
C PHE A 316 16.32 4.79 7.12
N ARG A 317 15.35 4.55 6.23
CA ARG A 317 14.49 5.61 5.70
C ARG A 317 13.72 6.36 6.79
N GLN A 318 13.25 5.65 7.82
CA GLN A 318 12.58 6.28 8.97
C GLN A 318 13.51 7.21 9.74
N LEU A 319 14.79 6.86 9.90
CA LEU A 319 15.79 7.71 10.54
C LEU A 319 16.08 8.95 9.69
N VAL A 320 16.30 8.77 8.38
CA VAL A 320 16.57 9.88 7.46
C VAL A 320 15.41 10.87 7.40
N ASN A 321 14.18 10.35 7.27
CA ASN A 321 12.96 11.15 7.17
C ASN A 321 12.36 11.56 8.53
N PHE A 322 13.09 11.35 9.63
CA PHE A 322 12.64 11.76 10.94
C PHE A 322 12.38 13.27 10.95
N LYS A 323 11.15 13.67 11.28
CA LYS A 323 10.78 15.09 11.42
C LYS A 323 10.94 15.48 12.87
N GLU A 324 11.73 16.52 13.11
CA GLU A 324 11.91 17.12 14.41
C GLU A 324 10.57 17.74 14.86
N GLY A 325 10.17 17.44 16.09
CA GLY A 325 9.09 18.19 16.77
C GLY A 325 9.71 19.43 17.41
N THR A 326 8.93 20.49 17.52
CA THR A 326 9.37 21.88 17.73
C THR A 326 10.29 22.15 18.93
N ASP A 327 10.47 21.22 19.87
CA ASP A 327 11.20 21.44 21.14
C ASP A 327 12.21 20.35 21.55
N LYS A 328 12.70 19.51 20.63
CA LYS A 328 13.69 18.45 21.01
C LYS A 328 14.86 18.32 20.07
N ALA A 329 16.07 18.35 20.64
CA ALA A 329 17.32 18.11 19.94
C ALA A 329 17.30 16.81 19.12
N VAL A 330 17.76 16.89 17.86
CA VAL A 330 17.89 15.76 16.95
C VAL A 330 18.72 14.62 17.58
N PRO A 331 18.15 13.39 17.68
CA PRO A 331 18.89 12.22 18.18
C PRO A 331 20.16 11.93 17.38
N SER A 332 21.21 11.42 18.05
CA SER A 332 22.51 11.12 17.43
C SER A 332 22.38 10.20 16.20
N ASP A 333 21.63 9.11 16.33
CA ASP A 333 21.41 8.12 15.28
C ASP A 333 20.74 8.73 14.03
N VAL A 334 19.88 9.74 14.21
CA VAL A 334 19.22 10.45 13.10
C VAL A 334 20.23 11.33 12.36
N ARG A 335 21.11 12.02 13.10
CA ARG A 335 22.18 12.84 12.52
C ARG A 335 23.14 11.96 11.71
N GLU A 336 23.53 10.82 12.27
CA GLU A 336 24.40 9.86 11.60
C GLU A 336 23.74 9.27 10.34
N ALA A 337 22.47 8.87 10.42
CA ALA A 337 21.75 8.36 9.25
C ALA A 337 21.67 9.39 8.11
N ARG A 338 21.47 10.68 8.43
CA ARG A 338 21.49 11.76 7.43
C ARG A 338 22.88 11.99 6.84
N ALA A 339 23.95 11.89 7.63
CA ALA A 339 25.32 11.95 7.13
C ALA A 339 25.60 10.81 6.14
N ILE A 340 25.25 9.57 6.51
CA ILE A 340 25.39 8.40 5.65
C ILE A 340 24.58 8.55 4.36
N GLN A 341 23.37 9.10 4.42
CA GLN A 341 22.56 9.38 3.23
C GLN A 341 23.29 10.33 2.26
N MET A 342 23.99 11.35 2.78
CA MET A 342 24.80 12.24 1.94
C MET A 342 26.00 11.52 1.33
N ASP A 343 26.66 10.63 2.08
CA ASP A 343 27.79 9.83 1.58
C ASP A 343 27.34 8.89 0.44
N ILE A 344 26.16 8.28 0.55
CA ILE A 344 25.56 7.46 -0.53
C ILE A 344 25.26 8.33 -1.77
N GLU A 345 24.73 9.53 -1.58
CA GLU A 345 24.46 10.43 -2.70
C GLU A 345 25.74 10.94 -3.38
N LEU A 346 26.80 11.16 -2.60
CA LEU A 346 28.12 11.51 -3.11
C LEU A 346 28.73 10.34 -3.88
N SER A 347 28.70 9.11 -3.35
CA SER A 347 29.24 7.93 -4.07
C SER A 347 28.52 7.71 -5.40
N MET A 348 27.20 7.90 -5.46
CA MET A 348 26.42 7.81 -6.70
C MET A 348 26.76 8.90 -7.73
N LYS A 349 27.19 10.09 -7.29
CA LYS A 349 27.62 11.17 -8.19
C LYS A 349 29.00 10.87 -8.78
N HIS A 350 29.92 10.31 -8.01
CA HIS A 350 31.27 9.98 -8.48
C HIS A 350 31.30 8.70 -9.34
N GLY A 351 30.44 7.72 -9.06
CA GLY A 351 30.34 6.50 -9.86
C GLY A 351 29.90 6.74 -11.32
N LYS A 352 29.19 7.85 -11.59
CA LYS A 352 28.76 8.21 -12.96
C LYS A 352 29.84 8.90 -13.80
N SER A 353 30.95 9.32 -13.20
CA SER A 353 32.08 9.94 -13.94
C SER A 353 33.21 8.96 -14.26
N ALA A 354 33.19 7.74 -13.72
CA ALA A 354 34.31 6.79 -13.83
C ALA A 354 34.09 5.66 -14.87
N GLU A 355 32.90 5.53 -15.46
CA GLU A 355 32.63 4.50 -16.50
C GLU A 355 33.10 4.90 -17.91
N SER A 356 34.15 5.73 -18.03
CA SER A 356 34.78 6.02 -19.33
C SER A 356 36.28 5.70 -19.40
N ASP A 357 36.93 5.26 -18.33
CA ASP A 357 38.32 4.78 -18.42
C ASP A 357 38.75 4.12 -17.12
N ALA A 358 38.85 2.79 -17.10
CA ALA A 358 39.89 2.01 -16.40
C ALA A 358 39.48 0.54 -16.27
N ASN A 359 39.87 -0.22 -17.27
CA ASN A 359 40.17 -1.64 -17.16
C ASN A 359 41.46 -1.80 -16.34
N ALA A 360 41.40 -2.16 -15.05
CA ALA A 360 42.50 -2.83 -14.34
C ALA A 360 42.17 -3.21 -12.88
N SER A 361 42.66 -4.41 -12.52
CA SER A 361 43.07 -4.84 -11.18
C SER A 361 42.01 -5.50 -10.29
N PHE A 362 41.77 -6.77 -10.62
CA PHE A 362 41.31 -7.82 -9.71
C PHE A 362 42.43 -8.15 -8.71
N VAL A 363 42.25 -7.83 -7.43
CA VAL A 363 43.20 -8.21 -6.36
C VAL A 363 42.76 -9.53 -5.74
N HIS A 364 43.54 -10.57 -6.03
CA HIS A 364 43.45 -11.91 -5.45
C HIS A 364 44.15 -11.91 -4.08
N VAL A 365 43.48 -12.38 -3.04
CA VAL A 365 44.07 -12.64 -1.71
C VAL A 365 44.78 -14.00 -1.74
N PRO A 366 46.03 -14.14 -1.26
CA PRO A 366 46.77 -15.40 -1.29
C PRO A 366 46.58 -16.20 0.02
N ILE A 367 46.28 -17.50 -0.12
CA ILE A 367 46.36 -18.49 0.98
C ILE A 367 47.69 -19.25 0.83
N ALA A 368 48.41 -19.36 1.94
CA ALA A 368 49.76 -19.91 2.04
C ALA A 368 49.83 -21.44 1.91
N VAL A 369 50.90 -21.90 1.23
CA VAL A 369 51.49 -23.25 1.18
C VAL A 369 52.50 -23.37 2.36
N GLY A 370 52.85 -24.49 3.01
CA GLY A 370 52.68 -25.95 2.87
C GLY A 370 53.17 -26.60 4.20
N PRO A 371 53.88 -27.77 4.26
CA PRO A 371 54.24 -28.73 3.20
C PRO A 371 54.09 -30.25 3.53
N ASP A 372 54.03 -31.05 2.45
CA ASP A 372 54.51 -32.42 2.15
C ASP A 372 54.79 -33.52 3.20
N SER A 373 54.27 -34.74 2.94
CA SER A 373 55.06 -35.94 2.55
C SER A 373 54.21 -37.23 2.32
N ALA A 374 54.01 -37.59 1.04
CA ALA A 374 54.22 -38.88 0.33
C ALA A 374 53.75 -40.28 0.86
N PRO A 375 53.60 -41.30 -0.05
CA PRO A 375 52.52 -42.33 0.00
C PRO A 375 52.99 -43.81 -0.01
N ALA A 376 52.02 -44.76 0.01
CA ALA A 376 52.18 -46.11 -0.54
C ALA A 376 50.83 -46.77 -0.94
N ALA A 377 50.76 -47.29 -2.18
CA ALA A 377 50.09 -48.51 -2.71
C ALA A 377 48.60 -48.80 -2.34
N ASP A 378 47.70 -49.33 -3.19
CA ASP A 378 47.85 -50.11 -4.43
C ASP A 378 46.46 -50.33 -5.10
N THR A 379 46.48 -50.57 -6.43
CA THR A 379 45.59 -51.44 -7.26
C THR A 379 44.08 -51.14 -7.41
N SER A 380 43.64 -50.74 -8.63
CA SER A 380 42.92 -51.57 -9.64
C SER A 380 41.38 -51.49 -9.51
N SER A 381 40.49 -51.38 -10.52
CA SER A 381 40.52 -51.37 -11.98
C SER A 381 39.19 -50.73 -12.49
N THR A 382 39.24 -50.00 -13.60
CA THR A 382 38.12 -49.74 -14.54
C THR A 382 38.12 -50.86 -15.62
N PRO A 383 37.08 -51.11 -16.46
CA PRO A 383 36.48 -50.18 -17.46
C PRO A 383 34.93 -50.19 -17.43
N ALA A 384 34.16 -49.15 -17.80
CA ALA A 384 34.01 -48.42 -19.07
C ALA A 384 33.18 -49.14 -20.16
N ALA A 385 32.35 -48.34 -20.85
CA ALA A 385 31.56 -48.55 -22.07
C ALA A 385 30.11 -49.07 -21.89
N ASP A 386 29.11 -48.69 -22.67
CA ASP A 386 28.81 -47.52 -23.53
C ASP A 386 27.34 -47.69 -24.00
N ASN A 387 26.69 -46.58 -24.36
CA ASN A 387 25.43 -46.36 -25.12
C ASN A 387 24.50 -47.52 -25.58
N HIS A 388 23.17 -47.37 -25.42
CA HIS A 388 22.24 -47.21 -26.57
C HIS A 388 20.80 -46.76 -26.21
N ASP A 389 20.28 -45.98 -27.14
CA ASP A 389 18.98 -45.33 -27.34
C ASP A 389 17.76 -46.25 -27.65
N GLN A 390 16.55 -45.65 -27.51
CA GLN A 390 15.22 -46.02 -28.04
C GLN A 390 14.46 -47.29 -27.59
N LEU A 391 13.23 -47.11 -27.08
CA LEU A 391 11.94 -47.45 -27.73
C LEU A 391 10.74 -47.27 -26.77
N GLN A 392 9.60 -46.80 -27.32
CA GLN A 392 8.28 -46.76 -26.65
C GLN A 392 7.80 -48.16 -26.22
N PRO A 393 6.73 -48.25 -25.40
CA PRO A 393 5.45 -48.59 -26.05
C PRO A 393 4.19 -47.92 -25.46
N GLU A 394 3.28 -47.63 -26.39
CA GLU A 394 1.84 -47.90 -26.44
C GLU A 394 0.87 -47.74 -25.25
N SER A 395 -0.32 -47.28 -25.65
CA SER A 395 -1.58 -46.98 -24.94
C SER A 395 -2.23 -48.22 -24.26
N PRO A 396 -3.25 -48.05 -23.40
CA PRO A 396 -4.61 -48.00 -23.98
C PRO A 396 -5.61 -47.04 -23.29
N ARG A 397 -6.55 -46.58 -24.12
CA ARG A 397 -7.85 -45.94 -23.83
C ARG A 397 -8.87 -47.01 -23.38
N PRO A 398 -9.87 -46.68 -22.54
CA PRO A 398 -11.28 -46.50 -23.01
C PRO A 398 -11.99 -45.31 -22.31
N GLU A 399 -12.66 -44.40 -23.03
CA GLU A 399 -14.09 -44.41 -23.46
C GLU A 399 -15.14 -43.95 -22.42
N GLN A 400 -15.83 -42.84 -22.78
CA GLN A 400 -17.27 -42.54 -22.60
C GLN A 400 -17.77 -42.22 -21.16
N LEU A 401 -18.50 -41.14 -20.82
CA LEU A 401 -19.66 -40.48 -21.46
C LEU A 401 -19.92 -39.05 -20.89
N ARG A 402 -20.37 -38.16 -21.79
CA ARG A 402 -21.43 -37.12 -21.70
C ARG A 402 -21.32 -35.84 -20.82
N ASN A 403 -21.34 -34.74 -21.59
CA ASN A 403 -22.20 -33.54 -21.51
C ASN A 403 -21.95 -32.47 -20.44
N ASN A 404 -21.43 -31.31 -20.88
CA ASN A 404 -22.28 -30.11 -21.02
C ASN A 404 -21.59 -29.03 -21.86
N GLU A 405 -22.10 -28.82 -23.07
CA GLU A 405 -21.90 -27.64 -23.89
C GLU A 405 -22.68 -26.46 -23.28
N ASN A 406 -21.99 -25.42 -22.79
CA ASN A 406 -22.50 -24.04 -22.82
C ASN A 406 -21.45 -23.04 -22.32
N LEU A 407 -20.46 -22.67 -23.14
CA LEU A 407 -19.76 -21.38 -22.97
C LEU A 407 -18.92 -20.91 -24.17
N GLU A 408 -19.32 -21.21 -25.40
CA GLU A 408 -18.51 -20.80 -26.57
C GLU A 408 -19.38 -20.35 -27.76
N ARG A 409 -20.10 -19.25 -27.55
CA ARG A 409 -20.68 -18.43 -28.64
C ARG A 409 -20.61 -16.95 -28.26
N GLN A 410 -19.47 -16.32 -28.57
CA GLN A 410 -19.37 -14.89 -28.95
C GLN A 410 -17.88 -14.54 -29.05
N ASN A 411 -17.20 -15.00 -30.12
CA ASN A 411 -15.90 -14.46 -30.55
C ASN A 411 -15.57 -14.88 -32.00
N VAL A 412 -16.54 -14.75 -32.92
CA VAL A 412 -16.25 -14.84 -34.36
C VAL A 412 -17.19 -13.90 -35.11
N ALA A 413 -16.76 -12.66 -35.33
CA ALA A 413 -17.17 -11.81 -36.45
C ALA A 413 -16.38 -10.49 -36.40
N SER A 414 -15.16 -10.47 -36.96
CA SER A 414 -14.57 -9.33 -37.67
C SER A 414 -13.14 -9.67 -38.14
N GLU A 415 -13.00 -10.72 -38.96
CA GLU A 415 -11.87 -10.87 -39.89
C GLU A 415 -12.46 -11.11 -41.27
N LEU A 416 -12.92 -10.04 -41.92
CA LEU A 416 -13.19 -10.01 -43.36
C LEU A 416 -13.37 -8.57 -43.83
N ALA A 417 -12.26 -7.84 -44.01
CA ALA A 417 -12.19 -6.69 -44.91
C ALA A 417 -10.72 -6.23 -45.10
N THR A 418 -9.87 -7.11 -45.61
CA THR A 418 -8.67 -6.69 -46.34
C THR A 418 -9.13 -6.23 -47.73
N GLY A 419 -9.60 -4.99 -47.80
CA GLY A 419 -10.04 -4.34 -49.03
C GLY A 419 -9.29 -3.02 -49.19
N TRP A 420 -8.16 -3.06 -49.89
CA TRP A 420 -7.56 -1.87 -50.48
C TRP A 420 -8.58 -1.27 -51.44
N SER A 421 -9.17 -0.13 -51.08
CA SER A 421 -9.98 0.64 -51.99
C SER A 421 -9.37 2.02 -52.14
N MET A 422 -8.92 2.29 -53.36
CA MET A 422 -8.43 3.57 -53.83
C MET A 422 -9.50 4.64 -53.58
N SER A 423 -9.08 5.77 -53.00
CA SER A 423 -9.96 6.93 -52.88
C SER A 423 -9.85 7.77 -54.16
N PRO A 424 -10.97 8.12 -54.81
CA PRO A 424 -10.99 8.82 -56.08
C PRO A 424 -10.71 10.32 -55.90
N GLN A 425 -9.87 10.86 -56.79
CA GLN A 425 -9.73 12.29 -57.00
C GLN A 425 -11.00 12.85 -57.65
N VAL A 426 -11.57 13.90 -57.04
CA VAL A 426 -12.47 14.85 -57.71
C VAL A 426 -12.07 16.27 -57.25
N PRO A 427 -12.01 17.25 -58.17
CA PRO A 427 -11.25 18.48 -58.00
C PRO A 427 -12.07 19.54 -57.25
N SER A 428 -11.42 20.28 -56.35
CA SER A 428 -11.96 21.54 -55.83
C SER A 428 -11.19 22.69 -56.44
N ASP A 429 -11.84 23.34 -57.39
CA ASP A 429 -11.48 24.63 -57.94
C ASP A 429 -11.52 25.73 -56.87
N GLY A 430 -10.61 26.70 -57.03
CA GLY A 430 -10.65 28.03 -56.42
C GLY A 430 -9.91 28.16 -55.08
N SER A 431 -9.21 29.25 -54.78
CA SER A 431 -8.89 30.45 -55.53
C SER A 431 -7.94 31.26 -54.64
N LEU A 432 -6.87 31.80 -55.23
CA LEU A 432 -6.15 33.02 -54.81
C LEU A 432 -5.35 33.04 -53.49
N GLY A 433 -4.03 32.92 -53.66
CA GLY A 433 -3.03 33.28 -52.65
C GLY A 433 -1.63 33.49 -53.23
N LYS A 434 -1.52 34.25 -54.34
CA LYS A 434 -0.25 34.69 -54.95
C LYS A 434 0.61 35.42 -53.89
N ARG A 435 1.76 34.85 -53.54
CA ARG A 435 2.96 35.64 -53.22
C ARG A 435 4.11 35.13 -54.06
N HIS A 436 4.28 35.85 -55.16
CA HIS A 436 5.49 35.91 -55.98
C HIS A 436 6.66 36.30 -55.06
N ARG A 437 7.70 35.47 -55.02
CA ARG A 437 9.04 35.94 -54.73
C ARG A 437 9.94 35.25 -55.73
N ASP A 438 10.35 36.06 -56.70
CA ASP A 438 11.43 35.78 -57.63
C ASP A 438 12.67 35.30 -56.88
N ASP A 439 13.36 34.31 -57.44
CA ASP A 439 14.78 34.47 -57.78
C ASP A 439 15.23 33.32 -58.70
N ASN A 440 15.53 33.70 -59.94
CA ASN A 440 16.61 33.26 -60.85
C ASN A 440 17.33 31.94 -60.50
N ALA A 441 17.28 30.91 -61.36
CA ALA A 441 18.02 30.76 -62.63
C ALA A 441 19.54 30.59 -62.43
N ALA A 442 20.08 29.55 -63.10
CA ALA A 442 21.48 29.08 -63.19
C ALA A 442 21.80 27.86 -62.29
N ASP A 443 22.58 26.87 -62.69
CA ASP A 443 22.99 26.40 -64.01
C ASP A 443 23.53 24.98 -63.81
N VAL A 444 23.47 24.22 -64.89
CA VAL A 444 24.27 23.04 -65.21
C VAL A 444 25.63 22.99 -64.47
N ALA A 445 25.79 22.07 -63.50
CA ALA A 445 27.09 21.59 -63.00
C ALA A 445 26.90 20.17 -62.47
N ASP A 446 27.24 19.19 -63.29
CA ASP A 446 28.50 18.44 -63.21
C ASP A 446 28.49 17.38 -62.10
N SER A 447 28.40 16.15 -62.60
CA SER A 447 28.19 14.92 -61.89
C SER A 447 29.51 14.45 -61.25
N THR A 448 29.98 15.19 -60.24
CA THR A 448 30.99 14.68 -59.30
C THR A 448 30.28 14.12 -58.07
N LYS A 449 29.83 12.86 -58.19
CA LYS A 449 29.36 12.04 -57.06
C LYS A 449 30.51 11.95 -56.05
N SER A 450 30.49 12.78 -55.01
CA SER A 450 31.38 12.68 -53.88
C SER A 450 30.90 11.52 -52.99
N PRO A 451 31.64 10.39 -52.90
CA PRO A 451 31.19 9.19 -52.18
C PRO A 451 31.03 9.40 -50.67
N THR A 452 31.44 10.54 -50.12
CA THR A 452 31.40 10.84 -48.69
C THR A 452 30.00 11.22 -48.19
N LYS A 453 29.13 11.77 -49.04
CA LYS A 453 27.77 12.18 -48.64
C LYS A 453 26.82 10.99 -48.47
N ASP A 454 27.05 9.93 -49.24
CA ASP A 454 26.25 8.70 -49.16
C ASP A 454 26.57 7.90 -47.89
N PHE A 455 27.82 7.93 -47.41
CA PHE A 455 28.21 7.30 -46.14
C PHE A 455 27.56 7.95 -44.90
N ALA A 456 27.45 9.28 -44.86
CA ALA A 456 26.80 9.97 -43.75
C ALA A 456 25.29 9.68 -43.69
N ASN A 457 24.65 9.56 -44.85
CA ASN A 457 23.24 9.16 -44.93
C ASN A 457 23.02 7.71 -44.49
N GLU A 458 23.93 6.80 -44.83
CA GLU A 458 23.83 5.40 -44.40
C GLU A 458 24.05 5.23 -42.89
N MET A 459 24.96 6.02 -42.31
CA MET A 459 25.14 6.06 -40.85
C MET A 459 23.87 6.54 -40.14
N LEU A 460 23.23 7.59 -40.64
CA LEU A 460 21.97 8.08 -40.06
C LEU A 460 20.83 7.05 -40.18
N ARG A 461 20.74 6.33 -41.32
CA ARG A 461 19.74 5.28 -41.52
C ARG A 461 19.95 4.11 -40.57
N SER A 462 21.18 3.66 -40.39
CA SER A 462 21.50 2.58 -39.44
C SER A 462 21.24 3.00 -37.98
N GLU A 463 21.46 4.27 -37.62
CA GLU A 463 21.10 4.81 -36.31
C GLU A 463 19.58 4.82 -36.08
N ILE A 464 18.80 5.25 -37.09
CA ILE A 464 17.32 5.24 -37.02
C ILE A 464 16.80 3.82 -36.83
N VAL A 465 17.28 2.85 -37.62
CA VAL A 465 16.86 1.44 -37.52
C VAL A 465 17.25 0.85 -36.16
N SER A 466 18.45 1.15 -35.67
CA SER A 466 18.91 0.68 -34.34
C SER A 466 18.03 1.21 -33.22
N ARG A 467 17.65 2.50 -33.29
CA ARG A 467 16.78 3.14 -32.32
C ARG A 467 15.35 2.61 -32.38
N GLU A 468 14.82 2.34 -33.57
CA GLU A 468 13.50 1.71 -33.74
C GLU A 468 13.47 0.30 -33.14
N LEU A 469 14.53 -0.49 -33.37
CA LEU A 469 14.69 -1.83 -32.81
C LEU A 469 14.76 -1.78 -31.27
N GLU A 470 15.49 -0.82 -30.71
CA GLU A 470 15.53 -0.61 -29.26
C GLU A 470 14.16 -0.26 -28.67
N LEU A 471 13.40 0.62 -29.33
CA LEU A 471 12.04 0.97 -28.90
C LEU A 471 11.08 -0.22 -28.97
N LEU A 472 11.23 -1.11 -29.95
CA LEU A 472 10.46 -2.36 -30.03
C LEU A 472 10.80 -3.30 -28.88
N LYS A 473 12.09 -3.51 -28.59
CA LYS A 473 12.53 -4.30 -27.42
C LYS A 473 11.97 -3.75 -26.11
N GLN A 474 11.95 -2.43 -25.94
CA GLN A 474 11.37 -1.78 -24.75
C GLN A 474 9.84 -1.93 -24.67
N ARG A 475 9.14 -2.05 -25.79
CA ARG A 475 7.69 -2.36 -25.80
C ARG A 475 7.44 -3.81 -25.42
N GLU A 476 8.16 -4.73 -26.05
CA GLU A 476 8.09 -6.16 -25.75
C GLU A 476 8.41 -6.44 -24.27
N GLN A 477 9.45 -5.79 -23.72
CA GLN A 477 9.77 -5.91 -22.31
C GLN A 477 8.62 -5.43 -21.39
N ARG A 478 7.99 -4.29 -21.71
CA ARG A 478 6.86 -3.79 -20.91
C ARG A 478 5.63 -4.69 -21.01
N GLU A 479 5.38 -5.27 -22.18
CA GLU A 479 4.31 -6.25 -22.37
C GLU A 479 4.59 -7.53 -21.59
N ALA A 480 5.84 -8.02 -21.58
CA ALA A 480 6.24 -9.17 -20.78
C ALA A 480 6.12 -8.91 -19.27
N GLU A 481 6.53 -7.73 -18.80
CA GLU A 481 6.37 -7.31 -17.39
C GLU A 481 4.89 -7.21 -17.00
N GLN A 482 4.05 -6.66 -17.88
CA GLN A 482 2.60 -6.61 -17.66
C GLN A 482 1.99 -8.02 -17.61
N ALA A 483 2.33 -8.89 -18.56
CA ALA A 483 1.84 -10.26 -18.58
C ALA A 483 2.29 -11.06 -17.34
N ALA A 484 3.52 -10.84 -16.85
CA ALA A 484 4.01 -11.44 -15.62
C ALA A 484 3.23 -10.94 -14.39
N TRP A 485 2.94 -9.63 -14.33
CA TRP A 485 2.13 -9.04 -13.27
C TRP A 485 0.68 -9.57 -13.27
N GLU A 486 0.07 -9.73 -14.43
CA GLU A 486 -1.28 -10.30 -14.57
C GLU A 486 -1.31 -11.78 -14.15
N LYS A 487 -0.33 -12.59 -14.54
CA LYS A 487 -0.19 -13.98 -14.07
C LYS A 487 -0.06 -14.07 -12.55
N ASP A 488 0.77 -13.23 -11.97
CA ASP A 488 0.98 -13.18 -10.52
C ASP A 488 -0.26 -12.67 -9.76
N ARG A 489 -0.99 -11.72 -10.33
CA ARG A 489 -2.30 -11.28 -9.81
C ARG A 489 -3.32 -12.43 -9.84
N ALA A 490 -3.46 -13.11 -10.98
CA ALA A 490 -4.37 -14.24 -11.15
C ALA A 490 -4.05 -15.39 -10.19
N ARG A 491 -2.76 -15.67 -9.96
CA ARG A 491 -2.32 -16.65 -8.96
C ARG A 491 -2.77 -16.29 -7.54
N ARG A 492 -2.59 -15.03 -7.12
CA ARG A 492 -3.05 -14.59 -5.79
C ARG A 492 -4.56 -14.63 -5.65
N GLU A 493 -5.28 -14.31 -6.72
CA GLU A 493 -6.73 -14.37 -6.74
C GLU A 493 -7.23 -15.81 -6.62
N LYS A 494 -6.61 -16.74 -7.36
CA LYS A 494 -6.85 -18.18 -7.22
C LYS A 494 -6.59 -18.66 -5.78
N GLN A 495 -5.45 -18.29 -5.20
CA GLN A 495 -5.14 -18.63 -3.80
C GLN A 495 -6.17 -18.09 -2.81
N ARG A 496 -6.70 -16.88 -3.03
CA ARG A 496 -7.80 -16.35 -2.20
C ARG A 496 -9.06 -17.20 -2.34
N MET A 497 -9.44 -17.56 -3.56
CA MET A 497 -10.61 -18.41 -3.80
C MET A 497 -10.45 -19.80 -3.16
N ASP A 498 -9.26 -20.40 -3.24
CA ASP A 498 -8.96 -21.69 -2.63
C ASP A 498 -9.03 -21.61 -1.08
N MET A 499 -8.53 -20.52 -0.48
CA MET A 499 -8.66 -20.25 0.96
C MET A 499 -10.11 -19.99 1.40
N ASP A 500 -10.89 -19.26 0.61
CA ASP A 500 -12.32 -19.02 0.89
C ASP A 500 -13.12 -20.33 0.79
N ALA A 501 -12.80 -21.19 -0.19
CA ALA A 501 -13.37 -22.52 -0.31
C ALA A 501 -12.99 -23.41 0.90
N TRP A 502 -11.73 -23.35 1.35
CA TRP A 502 -11.26 -24.08 2.53
C TRP A 502 -12.00 -23.67 3.80
N THR A 503 -12.15 -22.35 4.03
CA THR A 503 -12.86 -21.83 5.19
C THR A 503 -14.34 -22.21 5.18
N SER A 504 -15.01 -22.09 4.02
CA SER A 504 -16.39 -22.55 3.86
C SER A 504 -16.58 -24.04 4.18
N VAL A 505 -15.67 -24.91 3.72
CA VAL A 505 -15.70 -26.35 4.04
C VAL A 505 -15.50 -26.60 5.53
N CYS A 506 -14.57 -25.89 6.17
CA CYS A 506 -14.34 -26.02 7.61
C CYS A 506 -15.53 -25.52 8.43
N ASP A 507 -16.19 -24.46 8.00
CA ASP A 507 -17.37 -23.91 8.66
C ASP A 507 -18.55 -24.86 8.55
N ARG A 508 -18.83 -25.40 7.36
CA ARG A 508 -19.89 -26.38 7.15
C ARG A 508 -19.64 -27.65 7.96
N LEU A 509 -18.41 -28.16 8.01
CA LEU A 509 -18.04 -29.28 8.89
C LEU A 509 -18.35 -29.00 10.36
N ARG A 510 -17.99 -27.81 10.86
CA ARG A 510 -18.30 -27.43 12.25
C ARG A 510 -19.79 -27.38 12.52
N THR A 511 -20.60 -26.89 11.57
CA THR A 511 -22.05 -26.88 11.67
C THR A 511 -22.64 -28.29 11.70
N LEU A 512 -22.23 -29.16 10.77
CA LEU A 512 -22.71 -30.54 10.69
C LEU A 512 -22.37 -31.35 11.96
N TYR A 513 -21.20 -31.14 12.55
CA TYR A 513 -20.85 -31.78 13.82
C TYR A 513 -21.76 -31.36 14.98
N ARG A 514 -22.29 -30.13 14.95
CA ARG A 514 -23.28 -29.67 15.95
C ARG A 514 -24.65 -30.27 15.68
N GLU A 515 -25.07 -30.30 14.42
CA GLU A 515 -26.35 -30.90 14.00
C GLU A 515 -26.38 -32.40 14.34
N GLN A 516 -25.29 -33.13 14.06
CA GLN A 516 -25.14 -34.55 14.40
C GLN A 516 -25.31 -34.82 15.91
N ALA A 517 -24.85 -33.90 16.76
CA ALA A 517 -24.94 -34.08 18.21
C ALA A 517 -26.36 -33.90 18.76
N THR A 518 -27.23 -33.21 18.03
CA THR A 518 -28.62 -32.94 18.44
C THR A 518 -29.65 -33.81 17.71
N GLU A 519 -29.28 -34.41 16.58
CA GLU A 519 -30.19 -35.17 15.74
C GLU A 519 -30.50 -36.55 16.34
N GLN A 520 -31.79 -36.85 16.48
CA GLN A 520 -32.27 -38.13 17.03
C GLN A 520 -32.80 -39.05 15.93
N ASN A 521 -33.15 -38.52 14.75
CA ASN A 521 -33.62 -39.32 13.64
C ASN A 521 -32.44 -40.05 12.97
N PRO A 522 -32.43 -41.40 12.95
CA PRO A 522 -31.32 -42.17 12.40
C PRO A 522 -31.11 -41.96 10.89
N GLU A 523 -32.17 -41.63 10.14
CA GLU A 523 -32.05 -41.36 8.69
C GLU A 523 -31.30 -40.06 8.44
N ILE A 524 -31.70 -38.98 9.12
CA ILE A 524 -31.05 -37.66 9.03
C ILE A 524 -29.61 -37.74 9.57
N ALA A 525 -29.39 -38.48 10.66
CA ALA A 525 -28.06 -38.70 11.20
C ALA A 525 -27.13 -39.42 10.20
N GLY A 526 -27.67 -40.34 9.40
CA GLY A 526 -26.96 -41.00 8.30
C GLY A 526 -26.55 -40.01 7.21
N GLU A 527 -27.48 -39.17 6.74
CA GLU A 527 -27.20 -38.13 5.73
C GLU A 527 -26.13 -37.13 6.20
N ILE A 528 -26.21 -36.69 7.46
CA ILE A 528 -25.20 -35.80 8.07
C ILE A 528 -23.82 -36.49 8.09
N ALA A 529 -23.76 -37.78 8.43
CA ALA A 529 -22.51 -38.53 8.44
C ALA A 529 -21.88 -38.63 7.05
N ASP A 530 -22.68 -38.86 6.01
CA ASP A 530 -22.24 -38.92 4.62
C ASP A 530 -21.73 -37.55 4.12
N GLU A 531 -22.44 -36.46 4.44
CA GLU A 531 -21.99 -35.10 4.11
C GLU A 531 -20.66 -34.76 4.80
N ILE A 532 -20.50 -35.13 6.07
CA ILE A 532 -19.23 -34.97 6.80
C ILE A 532 -18.10 -35.72 6.10
N GLN A 533 -18.32 -36.96 5.64
CA GLN A 533 -17.29 -37.71 4.91
C GLN A 533 -16.92 -37.04 3.58
N LEU A 534 -17.91 -36.56 2.84
CA LEU A 534 -17.69 -35.85 1.57
C LEU A 534 -16.89 -34.56 1.80
N LEU A 535 -17.24 -33.78 2.81
CA LEU A 535 -16.54 -32.54 3.14
C LEU A 535 -15.14 -32.79 3.70
N LYS A 536 -14.89 -33.90 4.42
CA LYS A 536 -13.54 -34.31 4.81
C LYS A 536 -12.66 -34.60 3.59
N LYS A 537 -13.18 -35.35 2.60
CA LYS A 537 -12.46 -35.60 1.35
C LYS A 537 -12.20 -34.31 0.58
N LYS A 538 -13.19 -33.41 0.52
CA LYS A 538 -13.04 -32.09 -0.12
C LYS A 538 -12.00 -31.23 0.59
N LYS A 539 -12.02 -31.21 1.93
CA LYS A 539 -11.01 -30.55 2.76
C LYS A 539 -9.62 -31.10 2.44
N GLN A 540 -9.43 -32.42 2.42
CA GLN A 540 -8.14 -33.01 2.08
C GLN A 540 -7.63 -32.57 0.69
N ARG A 541 -8.49 -32.59 -0.33
CA ARG A 541 -8.11 -32.11 -1.68
C ARG A 541 -7.72 -30.64 -1.69
N LEU A 542 -8.41 -29.79 -0.93
CA LEU A 542 -8.04 -28.38 -0.81
C LEU A 542 -6.73 -28.19 -0.02
N ALA A 543 -6.38 -29.11 0.89
CA ALA A 543 -5.11 -29.06 1.61
C ALA A 543 -3.93 -29.33 0.69
N GLU A 544 -4.11 -30.20 -0.30
CA GLU A 544 -3.09 -30.56 -1.29
C GLU A 544 -2.85 -29.43 -2.32
N LEU A 545 -3.79 -28.48 -2.44
CA LEU A 545 -3.70 -27.34 -3.35
C LEU A 545 -3.08 -26.08 -2.72
N LEU A 546 -3.04 -26.02 -1.39
CA LEU A 546 -2.46 -24.92 -0.61
C LEU A 546 -0.98 -25.20 -0.30
#